data_AF-A0A3Q2DUT3-F1
#
_entry.id   AF-A0A3Q2DUT3-F1
#
_cell.length_a   1.000
_cell.length_b   1.000
_cell.length_c   1.000
_cell.angle_alpha   90.00
_cell.angle_beta   90.00
_cell.angle_gamma   90.00
#
_symmetry.space_group_name_H-M   'P 1'
#
loop_
_entity.id
_entity.type
_entity.pdbx_description
1 polymer ?
#
loop_
_entity_poly.entity_id
_entity_poly.type
_entity_poly.pdbx_seq_one_letter_code
_entity_poly.pdbx_strand_id
1 'polypeptide(L)'
;QGLPQTLTAEQLPAPTSEVQSLMNHITRQGRALGQSKHRLTGLETASQTIHMELAQLTAQVAHLTSLLTSVAAPQPPLVPQAPASEVPQPQPASPSDFSQAAAPSVNHSGACVPDPPPFSGELSKCRGFLLQCQMVFSQQPSAFASDLLRIYYVMGLLREQALAWALAFSSANPLTSLTFAQFSSELSRVFDHPDHAGDASRRLLKLRQGP
;
A
#
# COMPACT_ATOMS: atom_id res chain seq x y z
N GLN A 1 -33.64 58.95 -68.85
CA GLN A 1 -33.14 57.64 -69.37
C GLN A 1 -32.29 57.01 -68.28
N GLY A 2 -32.22 55.67 -68.21
CA GLY A 2 -31.10 54.94 -67.60
C GLY A 2 -31.05 54.85 -66.07
N LEU A 3 -31.66 53.79 -65.52
CA LEU A 3 -31.09 53.01 -64.40
C LEU A 3 -30.07 52.01 -65.01
N PRO A 4 -29.00 51.57 -64.32
CA PRO A 4 -29.18 50.58 -63.24
C PRO A 4 -28.17 50.57 -62.06
N GLN A 5 -28.65 50.02 -60.93
CA GLN A 5 -27.99 49.09 -60.00
C GLN A 5 -26.50 49.26 -59.60
N THR A 6 -26.24 49.36 -58.29
CA THR A 6 -25.23 48.51 -57.62
C THR A 6 -25.55 48.27 -56.14
N LEU A 7 -25.60 46.99 -55.81
CA LEU A 7 -25.72 46.38 -54.50
C LEU A 7 -24.58 46.80 -53.56
N THR A 8 -24.90 47.29 -52.36
CA THR A 8 -23.98 47.31 -51.21
C THR A 8 -24.60 46.50 -50.10
N ALA A 9 -23.94 45.39 -49.75
CA ALA A 9 -24.46 44.41 -48.80
C ALA A 9 -24.45 44.92 -47.35
N GLU A 10 -25.31 44.30 -46.56
CA GLU A 10 -25.44 44.42 -45.11
C GLU A 10 -24.10 44.11 -44.41
N GLN A 11 -23.33 45.15 -44.09
CA GLN A 11 -22.07 45.02 -43.34
C GLN A 11 -22.39 44.85 -41.84
N LEU A 12 -22.75 43.62 -41.46
CA LEU A 12 -22.93 43.20 -40.07
C LEU A 12 -21.64 43.52 -39.27
N PRO A 13 -21.72 44.13 -38.06
CA PRO A 13 -20.52 44.45 -37.29
C PRO A 13 -19.79 43.18 -36.89
N ALA A 14 -18.51 43.08 -37.25
CA ALA A 14 -17.68 41.92 -36.95
C ALA A 14 -17.59 41.71 -35.42
N PRO A 15 -17.71 40.46 -34.92
CA PRO A 15 -17.65 40.19 -33.49
C PRO A 15 -16.29 40.60 -32.94
N THR A 16 -16.29 41.42 -31.89
CA THR A 16 -15.09 41.91 -31.22
C THR A 16 -14.18 40.76 -30.82
N SER A 17 -12.87 40.98 -30.95
CA SER A 17 -11.81 39.96 -30.74
C SER A 17 -11.95 39.20 -29.41
N GLU A 18 -12.45 39.87 -28.37
CA GLU A 18 -12.72 39.30 -27.05
C GLU A 18 -13.78 38.19 -27.08
N VAL A 19 -14.86 38.35 -27.86
CA VAL A 19 -15.92 37.34 -28.01
C VAL A 19 -15.37 36.08 -28.71
N GLN A 20 -14.52 36.26 -29.73
CA GLN A 20 -13.84 35.15 -30.38
C GLN A 20 -12.85 34.45 -29.43
N SER A 21 -12.11 35.20 -28.63
CA SER A 21 -11.19 34.67 -27.62
C SER A 21 -11.93 33.83 -26.55
N LEU A 22 -13.04 34.37 -26.03
CA LEU A 22 -13.91 33.71 -25.05
C LEU A 22 -14.53 32.43 -25.61
N MET A 23 -15.08 32.46 -26.84
CA MET A 23 -15.62 31.28 -27.52
C MET A 23 -14.56 30.19 -27.69
N ASN A 24 -13.35 30.56 -28.09
CA ASN A 24 -12.22 29.63 -28.20
C ASN A 24 -11.80 29.06 -26.83
N HIS A 25 -11.93 29.83 -25.75
CA HIS A 25 -11.67 29.35 -24.39
C HIS A 25 -12.73 28.33 -23.94
N ILE A 26 -14.02 28.63 -24.12
CA ILE A 26 -15.15 27.74 -23.80
C ILE A 26 -15.02 26.43 -24.59
N THR A 27 -14.71 26.49 -25.89
CA THR A 27 -14.48 25.29 -26.72
C THR A 27 -13.28 24.45 -26.25
N ARG A 28 -12.21 25.08 -25.76
CA ARG A 28 -11.07 24.38 -25.14
C ARG A 28 -11.46 23.72 -23.81
N GLN A 29 -12.18 24.43 -22.96
CA GLN A 29 -12.65 23.93 -21.66
C GLN A 29 -13.63 22.76 -21.81
N GLY A 30 -14.56 22.83 -22.77
CA GLY A 30 -15.48 21.72 -23.08
C GLY A 30 -14.76 20.46 -23.54
N ARG A 31 -13.71 20.59 -24.36
CA ARG A 31 -12.86 19.45 -24.76
C ARG A 31 -12.08 18.86 -23.58
N ALA A 32 -11.50 19.70 -22.72
CA ALA A 32 -10.80 19.25 -21.51
C ALA A 32 -11.73 18.51 -20.54
N LEU A 33 -12.97 18.99 -20.36
CA LEU A 33 -13.99 18.32 -19.55
C LEU A 33 -14.40 16.96 -20.15
N GLY A 34 -14.56 16.89 -21.48
CA GLY A 34 -14.83 15.64 -22.19
C GLY A 34 -13.69 14.62 -22.05
N GLN A 35 -12.44 15.07 -22.15
CA GLN A 35 -11.25 14.24 -21.87
C GLN A 35 -11.24 13.72 -20.42
N SER A 36 -11.57 14.58 -19.45
CA SER A 36 -11.66 14.18 -18.03
C SER A 36 -12.73 13.11 -17.82
N LYS A 37 -13.93 13.26 -18.41
CA LYS A 37 -14.99 12.26 -18.37
C LYS A 37 -14.54 10.93 -18.97
N HIS A 38 -13.88 10.94 -20.13
CA HIS A 38 -13.40 9.73 -20.77
C HIS A 38 -12.31 9.02 -19.94
N ARG A 39 -11.40 9.77 -19.32
CA ARG A 39 -10.40 9.20 -18.38
C ARG A 39 -11.05 8.56 -17.16
N LEU A 40 -12.13 9.14 -16.63
CA LEU A 40 -12.86 8.58 -15.49
C LEU A 40 -13.51 7.24 -15.86
N THR A 41 -14.21 7.18 -16.99
CA THR A 41 -14.81 5.92 -17.50
C THR A 41 -13.73 4.87 -17.79
N GLY A 42 -12.59 5.26 -18.37
CA GLY A 42 -11.48 4.33 -18.60
C GLY A 42 -10.89 3.74 -17.32
N LEU A 43 -10.77 4.54 -16.24
CA LEU A 43 -10.37 4.06 -14.92
C LEU A 43 -11.39 3.10 -14.31
N GLU A 44 -12.68 3.41 -14.47
CA GLU A 44 -13.78 2.55 -14.00
C GLU A 44 -13.75 1.17 -14.68
N THR A 45 -13.61 1.14 -16.01
CA THR A 45 -13.47 -0.10 -16.79
C THR A 45 -12.22 -0.88 -16.39
N ALA A 46 -11.07 -0.22 -16.23
CA ALA A 46 -9.83 -0.88 -15.80
C ALA A 46 -9.97 -1.53 -14.41
N SER A 47 -10.64 -0.85 -13.47
CA SER A 47 -10.94 -1.41 -12.14
C SER A 47 -11.83 -2.65 -12.22
N GLN A 48 -12.87 -2.62 -13.08
CA GLN A 48 -13.74 -3.77 -13.33
C GLN A 48 -12.98 -4.96 -13.93
N THR A 49 -12.06 -4.72 -14.88
CA THR A 49 -11.18 -5.76 -15.44
C THR A 49 -10.32 -6.40 -14.36
N ILE A 50 -9.63 -5.60 -13.53
CA ILE A 50 -8.77 -6.09 -12.44
C ILE A 50 -9.57 -6.93 -11.44
N HIS A 51 -10.79 -6.50 -11.08
CA HIS A 51 -11.66 -7.27 -10.20
C HIS A 51 -12.05 -8.64 -10.80
N MET A 52 -12.30 -8.69 -12.11
CA MET A 52 -12.65 -9.94 -12.80
C MET A 52 -11.45 -10.89 -12.93
N GLU A 53 -10.25 -10.38 -13.21
CA GLU A 53 -9.02 -11.18 -13.19
C GLU A 53 -8.71 -11.73 -11.79
N LEU A 54 -8.88 -10.90 -10.74
CA LEU A 54 -8.69 -11.33 -9.36
C LEU A 54 -9.66 -12.47 -8.99
N ALA A 55 -10.95 -12.33 -9.34
CA ALA A 55 -11.96 -13.37 -9.12
C ALA A 55 -11.61 -14.68 -9.87
N GLN A 56 -11.15 -14.59 -11.11
CA GLN A 56 -10.70 -15.75 -11.90
C GLN A 56 -9.47 -16.43 -11.27
N LEU A 57 -8.50 -15.66 -10.77
CA LEU A 57 -7.31 -16.20 -10.11
C LEU A 57 -7.70 -16.89 -8.79
N THR A 58 -8.58 -16.28 -7.99
CA THR A 58 -9.13 -16.89 -6.77
C THR A 58 -9.84 -18.22 -7.06
N ALA A 59 -10.66 -18.29 -8.12
CA ALA A 59 -11.32 -19.53 -8.53
C ALA A 59 -10.33 -20.62 -8.96
N GLN A 60 -9.26 -20.27 -9.69
CA GLN A 60 -8.20 -21.22 -10.06
C GLN A 60 -7.46 -21.77 -8.83
N VAL A 61 -7.11 -20.91 -7.87
CA VAL A 61 -6.45 -21.33 -6.62
C VAL A 61 -7.37 -22.27 -5.85
N ALA A 62 -8.66 -21.94 -5.70
CA ALA A 62 -9.63 -22.82 -5.03
C ALA A 62 -9.74 -24.21 -5.69
N HIS A 63 -9.72 -24.26 -7.03
CA HIS A 63 -9.73 -25.54 -7.76
C HIS A 63 -8.47 -26.37 -7.48
N LEU A 64 -7.28 -25.78 -7.54
CA LEU A 64 -6.02 -26.47 -7.22
C LEU A 64 -5.99 -26.94 -5.75
N THR A 65 -6.47 -26.12 -4.81
CA THR A 65 -6.59 -26.50 -3.39
C THR A 65 -7.54 -27.69 -3.20
N SER A 66 -8.64 -27.77 -3.95
CA SER A 66 -9.57 -28.90 -3.92
C SER A 66 -8.91 -30.20 -4.39
N LEU A 67 -8.15 -30.15 -5.50
CA LEU A 67 -7.40 -31.32 -6.00
C LEU A 67 -6.37 -31.83 -4.99
N LEU A 68 -5.61 -30.92 -4.35
CA LEU A 68 -4.64 -31.27 -3.31
C LEU A 68 -5.31 -31.82 -2.04
N THR A 69 -6.46 -31.27 -1.64
CA THR A 69 -7.22 -31.78 -0.48
C THR A 69 -7.76 -33.20 -0.74
N SER A 70 -8.20 -33.48 -1.97
CA SER A 70 -8.68 -34.80 -2.37
C SER A 70 -7.59 -35.89 -2.29
N VAL A 71 -6.34 -35.58 -2.68
CA VAL A 71 -5.23 -36.53 -2.60
C VAL A 71 -4.66 -36.71 -1.19
N ALA A 72 -4.94 -35.77 -0.28
CA ALA A 72 -4.44 -35.75 1.09
C ALA A 72 -5.42 -36.31 2.14
N ALA A 73 -6.61 -36.79 1.72
CA ALA A 73 -7.63 -37.32 2.63
C ALA A 73 -7.12 -38.58 3.39
N PRO A 74 -6.95 -38.53 4.73
CA PRO A 74 -6.61 -39.73 5.49
C PRO A 74 -7.83 -40.64 5.53
N GLN A 75 -7.69 -41.89 5.06
CA GLN A 75 -8.73 -42.88 5.26
C GLN A 75 -8.85 -43.17 6.76
N PRO A 76 -10.06 -43.05 7.37
CA PRO A 76 -10.24 -43.41 8.77
C PRO A 76 -9.97 -44.91 8.96
N PRO A 77 -9.15 -45.33 9.94
CA PRO A 77 -8.88 -46.75 10.17
C PRO A 77 -10.15 -47.51 10.54
N LEU A 78 -10.47 -48.54 9.75
CA LEU A 78 -11.46 -49.55 10.11
C LEU A 78 -10.98 -50.31 11.34
N VAL A 79 -11.55 -50.03 12.51
CA VAL A 79 -11.44 -50.89 13.69
C VAL A 79 -12.69 -51.79 13.79
N PRO A 80 -12.55 -53.13 13.71
CA PRO A 80 -13.69 -54.04 13.81
C PRO A 80 -14.40 -53.94 15.17
N GLN A 81 -15.73 -53.81 15.15
CA GLN A 81 -16.56 -53.94 16.34
C GLN A 81 -16.76 -55.43 16.68
N ALA A 82 -16.55 -55.80 17.94
CA ALA A 82 -16.97 -57.08 18.51
C ALA A 82 -17.74 -56.84 19.84
N PRO A 83 -18.70 -57.70 20.23
CA PRO A 83 -19.88 -57.20 20.95
C PRO A 83 -19.96 -57.52 22.45
N ALA A 84 -20.63 -56.60 23.16
CA ALA A 84 -21.54 -56.75 24.32
C ALA A 84 -21.19 -57.68 25.51
N SER A 85 -21.17 -57.09 26.73
CA SER A 85 -22.18 -57.34 27.79
C SER A 85 -21.85 -56.60 29.12
N GLU A 86 -22.79 -55.75 29.56
CA GLU A 86 -23.49 -55.73 30.89
C GLU A 86 -22.71 -55.85 32.24
N VAL A 87 -23.06 -55.22 33.40
CA VAL A 87 -24.01 -54.17 33.88
C VAL A 87 -23.81 -53.99 35.44
N PRO A 88 -24.32 -53.01 36.25
CA PRO A 88 -24.75 -51.60 36.05
C PRO A 88 -24.25 -50.56 37.14
N GLN A 89 -24.43 -49.24 36.90
CA GLN A 89 -24.90 -48.13 37.82
C GLN A 89 -24.28 -47.84 39.23
N PRO A 90 -24.61 -46.68 39.90
CA PRO A 90 -25.49 -45.55 39.51
C PRO A 90 -24.85 -44.13 39.51
N GLN A 91 -25.41 -43.23 38.69
CA GLN A 91 -25.19 -41.78 38.76
C GLN A 91 -26.31 -41.07 39.55
N PRO A 92 -26.00 -40.00 40.30
CA PRO A 92 -26.88 -38.85 40.50
C PRO A 92 -26.47 -37.69 39.57
N ALA A 93 -27.45 -36.96 39.02
CA ALA A 93 -27.21 -35.84 38.11
C ALA A 93 -26.97 -34.51 38.86
N SER A 94 -26.18 -33.62 38.26
CA SER A 94 -26.29 -32.17 38.43
C SER A 94 -25.93 -31.47 37.11
N PRO A 95 -26.75 -30.52 36.63
CA PRO A 95 -26.41 -29.67 35.51
C PRO A 95 -25.74 -28.38 36.00
N SER A 96 -24.56 -28.03 35.48
CA SER A 96 -24.16 -26.63 35.34
C SER A 96 -22.99 -26.45 34.38
N ASP A 97 -23.16 -25.44 33.53
CA ASP A 97 -22.19 -24.58 32.87
C ASP A 97 -20.99 -25.12 32.08
N PHE A 98 -21.08 -24.78 30.79
CA PHE A 98 -20.02 -24.63 29.82
C PHE A 98 -18.79 -23.90 30.39
N SER A 99 -17.63 -24.56 30.37
CA SER A 99 -16.34 -23.89 30.21
C SER A 99 -15.37 -24.83 29.51
N GLN A 100 -15.29 -24.68 28.18
CA GLN A 100 -14.43 -25.48 27.33
C GLN A 100 -12.97 -25.09 27.55
N ALA A 101 -12.19 -25.99 28.14
CA ALA A 101 -10.74 -25.84 28.24
C ALA A 101 -10.11 -25.88 26.83
N ALA A 102 -9.80 -24.71 26.29
CA ALA A 102 -8.99 -24.59 25.08
C ALA A 102 -7.51 -24.77 25.46
N ALA A 103 -6.96 -25.96 25.22
CA ALA A 103 -5.52 -26.14 25.21
C ALA A 103 -4.91 -25.26 24.10
N PRO A 104 -3.80 -24.53 24.34
CA PRO A 104 -3.16 -23.75 23.30
C PRO A 104 -2.53 -24.68 22.27
N SER A 105 -3.17 -24.80 21.09
CA SER A 105 -2.57 -25.44 19.93
C SER A 105 -1.34 -24.66 19.52
N VAL A 106 -0.15 -25.23 19.77
CA VAL A 106 1.13 -24.62 19.40
C VAL A 106 1.30 -24.71 17.89
N ASN A 107 0.83 -23.68 17.18
CA ASN A 107 1.03 -23.54 15.74
C ASN A 107 2.50 -23.24 15.43
N HIS A 108 3.29 -24.29 15.22
CA HIS A 108 4.61 -24.19 14.60
C HIS A 108 4.46 -23.95 13.10
N SER A 109 4.38 -22.69 12.65
CA SER A 109 4.54 -22.33 11.23
C SER A 109 4.85 -20.84 11.08
N GLY A 110 6.07 -20.54 10.62
CA GLY A 110 6.53 -19.19 10.32
C GLY A 110 7.00 -18.41 11.54
N ALA A 111 8.31 -18.17 11.64
CA ALA A 111 8.83 -17.10 12.46
C ALA A 111 8.35 -15.77 11.84
N CYS A 112 7.23 -15.25 12.35
CA CYS A 112 6.76 -13.91 12.01
C CYS A 112 7.83 -12.93 12.50
N VAL A 113 8.68 -12.48 11.58
CA VAL A 113 9.54 -11.31 11.82
C VAL A 113 8.56 -10.16 12.05
N PRO A 114 8.51 -9.54 13.24
CA PRO A 114 7.63 -8.40 13.45
C PRO A 114 8.11 -7.30 12.51
N ASP A 115 7.21 -6.83 11.64
CA ASP A 115 7.51 -5.66 10.81
C ASP A 115 7.92 -4.50 11.73
N PRO A 116 8.97 -3.74 11.36
CA PRO A 116 9.45 -2.66 12.20
C PRO A 116 8.33 -1.63 12.39
N PRO A 117 8.26 -0.99 13.57
CA PRO A 117 7.16 -0.09 13.89
C PRO A 117 7.09 1.05 12.86
N PRO A 118 5.88 1.43 12.41
CA PRO A 118 5.70 2.43 11.36
C PRO A 118 6.36 3.77 11.74
N PHE A 119 7.07 4.36 10.79
CA PHE A 119 7.88 5.55 11.00
C PHE A 119 7.14 6.83 10.56
N SER A 120 6.60 7.59 11.52
CA SER A 120 5.90 8.86 11.25
C SER A 120 6.81 10.05 10.90
N GLY A 121 8.14 9.88 10.92
CA GLY A 121 9.11 10.97 10.66
C GLY A 121 9.85 11.50 11.90
N GLU A 122 9.88 10.75 13.00
CA GLU A 122 10.52 11.19 14.24
C GLU A 122 12.05 11.21 14.13
N LEU A 123 12.65 12.39 14.25
CA LEU A 123 14.05 12.63 13.89
C LEU A 123 15.03 11.70 14.63
N SER A 124 14.85 11.55 15.94
CA SER A 124 15.69 10.69 16.80
C SER A 124 15.64 9.20 16.45
N LYS A 125 14.72 8.76 15.58
CA LYS A 125 14.48 7.35 15.25
C LYS A 125 14.88 6.97 13.82
N CYS A 126 15.19 7.93 12.94
CA CYS A 126 15.51 7.65 11.52
C CYS A 126 16.62 6.61 11.34
N ARG A 127 17.75 6.79 12.04
CA ARG A 127 18.89 5.86 11.98
C ARG A 127 18.56 4.47 12.55
N GLY A 128 17.77 4.39 13.61
CA GLY A 128 17.32 3.12 14.20
C GLY A 128 16.29 2.40 13.33
N PHE A 129 15.45 3.13 12.60
CA PHE A 129 14.52 2.61 11.61
C PHE A 129 15.26 2.03 10.39
N LEU A 130 16.20 2.78 9.81
CA LEU A 130 17.02 2.30 8.69
C LEU A 130 17.83 1.04 9.05
N LEU A 131 18.36 0.96 10.28
CA LEU A 131 19.04 -0.25 10.77
C LEU A 131 18.09 -1.46 10.85
N GLN A 132 16.85 -1.27 11.31
CA GLN A 132 15.84 -2.34 11.32
C GLN A 132 15.48 -2.81 9.91
N CYS A 133 15.30 -1.89 8.96
CA CYS A 133 15.06 -2.24 7.56
C CYS A 133 16.24 -3.04 6.96
N GLN A 134 17.49 -2.65 7.24
CA GLN A 134 18.67 -3.43 6.83
C GLN A 134 18.66 -4.85 7.42
N MET A 135 18.33 -5.01 8.71
CA MET A 135 18.22 -6.34 9.33
C MET A 135 17.15 -7.21 8.64
N VAL A 136 15.98 -6.66 8.30
CA VAL A 136 14.94 -7.38 7.54
C VAL A 136 15.47 -7.85 6.18
N PHE A 137 16.20 -6.99 5.46
CA PHE A 137 16.81 -7.33 4.17
C PHE A 137 17.88 -8.43 4.29
N SER A 138 18.68 -8.41 5.36
CA SER A 138 19.66 -9.46 5.66
C SER A 138 19.01 -10.80 6.02
N GLN A 139 17.84 -10.79 6.67
CA GLN A 139 17.11 -12.03 6.98
C GLN A 139 16.37 -12.63 5.78
N GLN A 140 16.01 -11.82 4.78
CA GLN A 140 15.26 -12.27 3.60
C GLN A 140 15.89 -11.78 2.28
N PRO A 141 17.15 -12.18 1.97
CA PRO A 141 17.90 -11.66 0.82
C PRO A 141 17.26 -12.00 -0.53
N SER A 142 16.49 -13.09 -0.63
CA SER A 142 15.74 -13.47 -1.82
C SER A 142 14.52 -12.58 -2.06
N ALA A 143 13.77 -12.21 -1.02
CA ALA A 143 12.63 -11.30 -1.12
C ALA A 143 13.07 -9.87 -1.44
N PHE A 144 14.26 -9.47 -0.96
CA PHE A 144 14.83 -8.15 -1.16
C PHE A 144 16.05 -8.17 -2.09
N ALA A 145 15.94 -8.89 -3.21
CA ALA A 145 17.03 -9.04 -4.19
C ALA A 145 17.36 -7.72 -4.93
N SER A 146 16.36 -6.86 -5.17
CA SER A 146 16.50 -5.57 -5.88
C SER A 146 16.38 -4.39 -4.93
N ASP A 147 17.14 -3.31 -5.21
CA ASP A 147 17.02 -2.04 -4.49
C ASP A 147 15.63 -1.43 -4.57
N LEU A 148 14.92 -1.63 -5.69
CA LEU A 148 13.54 -1.16 -5.85
C LEU A 148 12.59 -1.79 -4.80
N LEU A 149 12.77 -3.08 -4.51
CA LEU A 149 11.98 -3.80 -3.50
C LEU A 149 12.31 -3.31 -2.08
N ARG A 150 13.59 -3.01 -1.81
CA ARG A 150 14.05 -2.42 -0.54
C ARG A 150 13.45 -1.02 -0.34
N ILE A 151 13.47 -0.19 -1.39
CA ILE A 151 12.88 1.16 -1.38
C ILE A 151 11.36 1.08 -1.13
N TYR A 152 10.63 0.23 -1.84
CA TYR A 152 9.18 0.07 -1.62
C TYR A 152 8.85 -0.44 -0.22
N TYR A 153 9.63 -1.37 0.33
CA TYR A 153 9.45 -1.83 1.71
C TYR A 153 9.59 -0.68 2.70
N VAL A 154 10.66 0.11 2.61
CA VAL A 154 10.84 1.27 3.50
C VAL A 154 9.73 2.28 3.30
N MET A 155 9.32 2.61 2.06
CA MET A 155 8.22 3.52 1.78
C MET A 155 6.88 3.07 2.39
N GLY A 156 6.57 1.77 2.35
CA GLY A 156 5.34 1.20 2.94
C GLY A 156 5.29 1.28 4.48
N LEU A 157 6.46 1.41 5.13
CA LEU A 157 6.59 1.58 6.58
C LEU A 157 6.53 3.05 7.02
N LEU A 158 6.61 4.02 6.09
CA LEU A 158 6.51 5.44 6.41
C LEU A 158 5.06 5.84 6.69
N ARG A 159 4.87 6.78 7.63
CA ARG A 159 3.57 7.39 7.95
C ARG A 159 3.70 8.91 7.99
N GLU A 160 2.53 9.58 8.00
CA GLU A 160 2.41 11.03 8.24
C GLU A 160 3.42 11.86 7.42
N GLN A 161 4.32 12.60 8.09
CA GLN A 161 5.27 13.50 7.47
C GLN A 161 6.34 12.75 6.63
N ALA A 162 6.72 11.54 7.05
CA ALA A 162 7.64 10.70 6.28
C ALA A 162 7.00 10.14 5.01
N LEU A 163 5.71 9.77 5.06
CA LEU A 163 4.97 9.35 3.88
C LEU A 163 4.75 10.52 2.90
N ALA A 164 4.40 11.70 3.41
CA ALA A 164 4.26 12.91 2.60
C ALA A 164 5.57 13.28 1.87
N TRP A 165 6.71 13.19 2.57
CA TRP A 165 8.03 13.34 1.96
C TRP A 165 8.28 12.29 0.87
N ALA A 166 7.99 11.01 1.13
CA ALA A 166 8.26 9.93 0.20
C ALA A 166 7.43 10.01 -1.09
N LEU A 167 6.17 10.44 -0.98
CA LEU A 167 5.33 10.74 -2.14
C LEU A 167 5.94 11.88 -2.98
N ALA A 168 6.33 12.99 -2.36
CA ALA A 168 7.00 14.10 -3.05
C ALA A 168 8.32 13.64 -3.70
N PHE A 169 9.15 12.88 -2.97
CA PHE A 169 10.41 12.33 -3.45
C PHE A 169 10.22 11.42 -4.68
N SER A 170 9.23 10.53 -4.66
CA SER A 170 8.89 9.64 -5.77
C SER A 170 8.31 10.36 -7.00
N SER A 171 7.71 11.54 -6.81
CA SER A 171 7.23 12.38 -7.91
C SER A 171 8.35 13.13 -8.64
N ALA A 172 9.45 13.43 -7.93
CA ALA A 172 10.62 14.11 -8.46
C ALA A 172 11.70 13.14 -8.98
N ASN A 173 11.76 11.90 -8.45
CA ASN A 173 12.83 10.95 -8.75
C ASN A 173 12.26 9.58 -9.15
N PRO A 174 12.60 9.03 -10.34
CA PRO A 174 12.14 7.71 -10.75
C PRO A 174 12.79 6.61 -9.89
N LEU A 175 11.98 5.96 -9.05
CA LEU A 175 12.43 4.93 -8.11
C LEU A 175 13.16 3.75 -8.77
N THR A 176 12.86 3.47 -10.04
CA THR A 176 13.49 2.39 -10.83
C THR A 176 14.97 2.60 -11.13
N SER A 177 15.47 3.85 -11.06
CA SER A 177 16.89 4.17 -11.25
C SER A 177 17.65 4.44 -9.95
N LEU A 178 16.97 4.39 -8.80
CA LEU A 178 17.56 4.68 -7.49
C LEU A 178 18.06 3.41 -6.82
N THR A 179 19.28 3.49 -6.26
CA THR A 179 19.79 2.45 -5.35
C THR A 179 19.30 2.73 -3.93
N PHE A 180 19.24 1.69 -3.09
CA PHE A 180 18.81 1.84 -1.71
C PHE A 180 19.72 2.80 -0.91
N ALA A 181 21.01 2.88 -1.26
CA ALA A 181 21.96 3.82 -0.66
C ALA A 181 21.59 5.30 -0.94
N GLN A 182 21.18 5.63 -2.17
CA GLN A 182 20.77 7.00 -2.51
C GLN A 182 19.46 7.38 -1.78
N PHE A 183 18.49 6.48 -1.78
CA PHE A 183 17.22 6.70 -1.07
C PHE A 183 17.41 6.85 0.45
N SER A 184 18.19 5.98 1.09
CA SER A 184 18.43 6.04 2.54
C SER A 184 19.30 7.23 2.95
N SER A 185 20.20 7.70 2.08
CA SER A 185 20.92 8.97 2.27
C SER A 185 19.98 10.17 2.26
N GLU A 186 19.05 10.25 1.29
CA GLU A 186 18.07 11.34 1.22
C GLU A 186 17.04 11.29 2.37
N LEU A 187 16.59 10.09 2.76
CA LEU A 187 15.75 9.92 3.96
C LEU A 187 16.48 10.42 5.20
N SER A 188 17.76 10.05 5.38
CA SER A 188 18.58 10.53 6.50
C SER A 188 18.82 12.04 6.43
N ARG A 189 19.05 12.62 5.24
CA ARG A 189 19.24 14.07 5.09
C ARG A 189 18.02 14.89 5.54
N VAL A 190 16.82 14.32 5.44
CA VAL A 190 15.56 14.97 5.85
C VAL A 190 15.17 14.65 7.29
N PHE A 191 15.41 13.41 7.74
CA PHE A 191 14.95 12.91 9.03
C PHE A 191 16.05 12.65 10.08
N ASP A 192 17.32 12.89 9.78
CA ASP A 192 18.45 12.81 10.73
C ASP A 192 19.15 14.18 10.78
N HIS A 193 18.79 15.01 11.77
CA HIS A 193 19.37 16.35 11.91
C HIS A 193 20.75 16.28 12.60
N PRO A 194 21.81 16.91 12.04
CA PRO A 194 23.17 16.82 12.57
C PRO A 194 23.34 17.42 13.98
N ASP A 195 22.36 18.20 14.46
CA ASP A 195 22.40 18.84 15.77
C ASP A 195 22.38 17.86 16.96
N HIS A 196 22.10 16.56 16.80
CA HIS A 196 22.16 15.63 17.94
C HIS A 196 23.59 15.42 18.47
N ALA A 197 24.61 15.50 17.62
CA ALA A 197 26.02 15.51 18.04
C ALA A 197 26.45 16.88 18.62
N GLY A 198 25.90 17.96 18.06
CA GLY A 198 26.07 19.32 18.55
C GLY A 198 25.50 19.52 19.96
N ASP A 199 24.28 19.02 20.21
CA ASP A 199 23.59 19.15 21.50
C ASP A 199 24.19 18.26 22.58
N ALA A 200 24.72 17.07 22.25
CA ALA A 200 25.53 16.30 23.20
C ALA A 200 26.75 17.11 23.68
N SER A 201 27.45 17.78 22.76
CA SER A 201 28.59 18.64 23.07
C SER A 201 28.16 19.89 23.86
N ARG A 202 27.03 20.51 23.49
CA ARG A 202 26.45 21.68 24.18
C ARG A 202 25.97 21.33 25.59
N ARG A 203 25.43 20.13 25.81
CA ARG A 203 25.04 19.60 27.11
C ARG A 203 26.27 19.31 27.98
N LEU A 204 27.33 18.72 27.43
CA LEU A 204 28.60 18.55 28.14
C LEU A 204 29.23 19.90 28.54
N LEU A 205 29.20 20.92 27.67
CA LEU A 205 29.67 22.27 27.99
C LEU A 205 28.82 22.93 29.08
N LYS A 206 27.48 22.80 29.03
CA LYS A 206 26.57 23.28 30.09
C LYS A 206 26.78 22.57 31.43
N LEU A 207 27.16 21.29 31.43
CA LEU A 207 27.49 20.54 32.65
C LEU A 207 28.86 20.90 33.24
N ARG A 208 29.75 21.54 32.46
CA ARG A 208 31.10 21.95 32.90
C ARG A 208 31.17 23.40 33.40
N GLN A 209 30.03 24.06 33.57
CA GLN A 209 29.89 25.38 34.21
C GLN A 209 29.00 25.27 35.46
N GLY A 210 29.46 24.49 36.43
CA GLY A 210 29.17 24.75 37.84
C GLY A 210 30.12 25.86 38.36
N PRO A 211 29.72 26.60 39.42
CA PRO A 211 30.47 27.74 39.94
C PRO A 211 31.84 27.38 40.53
#